data_AF-A0A9D8EJ53-F1
#
_entry.id   AF-A0A9D8EJ53-F1
#
_cell.length_a   1.000
_cell.length_b   1.000
_cell.length_c   1.000
_cell.angle_alpha   90.00
_cell.angle_beta   90.00
_cell.angle_gamma   90.00
#
_symmetry.space_group_name_H-M   'P 1'
#
loop_
_entity.id
_entity.type
_entity.pdbx_description
1 polymer ?
#
loop_
_entity_poly.entity_id
_entity_poly.type
_entity_poly.pdbx_seq_one_letter_code
_entity_poly.pdbx_strand_id
1 'polypeptide(L)'
;MSDSGSGNIKELIEFIREYIKVQNYRNEKLNINQLRKFYDTFLKIFNTKVDEKEKKIQLLMLKANAEYSAKRLHTNRFREFLSNRINLVVAQNGDSFKAYLRAFKLHFEALVAYYPKN
;
A
#
# COMPACT_ATOMS: atom_id res chain seq x y z
N MET A 1 2.65 35.27 -33.42
CA MET A 1 3.17 34.44 -32.31
C MET A 1 1.95 33.80 -31.67
N SER A 2 1.67 32.55 -32.00
CA SER A 2 0.41 31.86 -31.66
C SER A 2 0.57 31.01 -30.40
N ASP A 3 -0.40 31.17 -29.51
CA ASP A 3 -0.65 30.46 -28.25
C ASP A 3 -0.34 28.95 -28.30
N SER A 4 0.58 28.52 -27.44
CA SER A 4 0.93 27.12 -27.18
C SER A 4 0.48 26.67 -25.79
N GLY A 5 -0.78 26.94 -25.43
CA GLY A 5 -1.35 26.65 -24.09
C GLY A 5 -2.33 25.48 -24.00
N SER A 6 -2.73 24.85 -25.11
CA SER A 6 -3.92 23.97 -25.14
C SER A 6 -3.66 22.45 -24.99
N GLY A 7 -2.40 21.99 -24.94
CA GLY A 7 -2.07 20.56 -24.86
C GLY A 7 -2.12 19.98 -23.44
N ASN A 8 -1.49 20.67 -22.46
CA ASN A 8 -1.25 20.11 -21.12
C ASN A 8 -2.51 19.88 -20.29
N ILE A 9 -3.52 20.76 -20.40
CA ILE A 9 -4.73 20.65 -19.57
C ILE A 9 -5.61 19.50 -20.05
N LYS A 10 -5.69 19.29 -21.37
CA LYS A 10 -6.49 18.20 -21.93
C LYS A 10 -5.89 16.85 -21.59
N GLU A 11 -4.57 16.70 -21.70
CA GLU A 11 -3.84 15.50 -21.29
C GLU A 11 -3.97 15.23 -19.78
N LEU A 12 -3.90 16.28 -18.95
CA LEU A 12 -4.10 16.15 -17.51
C LEU A 12 -5.54 15.71 -17.18
N ILE A 13 -6.54 16.25 -17.87
CA ILE A 13 -7.94 15.86 -17.71
C ILE A 13 -8.16 14.42 -18.18
N GLU A 14 -7.56 14.00 -19.28
CA GLU A 14 -7.63 12.62 -19.77
C GLU A 14 -6.95 11.65 -18.79
N PHE A 15 -5.75 11.98 -18.29
CA PHE A 15 -5.08 11.24 -17.24
C PHE A 15 -5.93 11.10 -15.97
N ILE A 16 -6.53 12.21 -15.50
CA ILE A 16 -7.42 12.18 -14.32
C ILE A 16 -8.67 11.34 -14.59
N ARG A 17 -9.28 11.44 -15.79
CA ARG A 17 -10.44 10.62 -16.17
C ARG A 17 -10.12 9.13 -16.25
N GLU A 18 -8.98 8.78 -16.84
CA GLU A 18 -8.51 7.39 -16.87
C GLU A 18 -8.21 6.89 -15.46
N TYR A 19 -7.55 7.69 -14.64
CA TYR A 19 -7.28 7.38 -13.23
C TYR A 19 -8.57 7.16 -12.42
N ILE A 20 -9.60 7.99 -12.62
CA ILE A 20 -10.91 7.85 -11.98
C ILE A 20 -11.67 6.62 -12.52
N LYS A 21 -11.60 6.32 -13.82
CA LYS A 21 -12.18 5.09 -14.38
C LYS A 21 -11.50 3.84 -13.81
N VAL A 22 -10.19 3.86 -13.57
CA VAL A 22 -9.46 2.79 -12.88
C VAL A 22 -9.88 2.67 -11.41
N GLN A 23 -10.29 3.76 -10.75
CA GLN A 23 -10.81 3.75 -9.38
C GLN A 23 -12.23 3.17 -9.25
N ASN A 24 -13.01 3.11 -10.35
CA ASN A 24 -14.32 2.44 -10.39
C ASN A 24 -14.23 0.92 -10.61
N TYR A 25 -13.03 0.33 -10.59
CA TYR A 25 -12.90 -1.12 -10.47
C TYR A 25 -13.60 -1.58 -9.18
N ARG A 26 -14.40 -2.66 -9.28
CA ARG A 26 -14.97 -3.37 -8.12
C ARG A 26 -13.97 -3.32 -6.97
N ASN A 27 -14.33 -2.79 -5.82
CA ASN A 27 -13.42 -2.79 -4.69
C ASN A 27 -13.93 -3.78 -3.65
N GLU A 28 -13.46 -5.01 -3.75
CA GLU A 28 -13.81 -6.07 -2.83
C GLU A 28 -13.05 -5.91 -1.50
N LYS A 29 -13.69 -6.38 -0.42
CA LYS A 29 -13.03 -6.51 0.89
C LYS A 29 -12.18 -7.78 0.85
N LEU A 30 -10.95 -7.72 1.37
CA LEU A 30 -10.21 -8.94 1.67
C LEU A 30 -11.02 -9.77 2.67
N ASN A 31 -11.11 -11.08 2.46
CA ASN A 31 -11.57 -11.93 3.55
C ASN A 31 -10.55 -11.94 4.70
N ILE A 32 -10.99 -12.29 5.91
CA ILE A 32 -10.14 -12.24 7.12
C ILE A 32 -8.87 -13.10 6.98
N ASN A 33 -8.94 -14.24 6.30
CA ASN A 33 -7.79 -15.13 6.12
C ASN A 33 -6.74 -14.52 5.18
N GLN A 34 -7.17 -13.79 4.15
CA GLN A 34 -6.27 -13.05 3.27
C GLN A 34 -5.63 -11.89 4.02
N LEU A 35 -6.40 -11.13 4.81
CA LEU A 35 -5.88 -10.05 5.64
C LEU A 35 -4.83 -10.57 6.63
N ARG A 36 -5.12 -11.68 7.31
CA ARG A 36 -4.18 -12.34 8.24
C ARG A 36 -2.90 -12.78 7.54
N LYS A 37 -2.97 -13.34 6.33
CA LYS A 37 -1.76 -13.69 5.58
C LYS A 37 -0.84 -12.50 5.35
N PHE A 38 -1.38 -11.34 4.95
CA PHE A 38 -0.56 -10.13 4.80
C PHE A 38 0.02 -9.66 6.14
N TYR A 39 -0.78 -9.72 7.20
CA TYR A 39 -0.35 -9.35 8.54
C TYR A 39 0.77 -10.27 9.07
N ASP A 40 0.64 -11.59 8.90
CA ASP A 40 1.64 -12.57 9.32
C ASP A 40 2.95 -12.39 8.55
N THR A 41 2.87 -12.13 7.24
CA THR A 41 4.05 -11.77 6.44
C THR A 41 4.71 -10.50 6.97
N PHE A 42 3.91 -9.46 7.25
CA PHE A 42 4.43 -8.23 7.86
C PHE A 42 5.08 -8.49 9.23
N LEU A 43 4.47 -9.29 10.10
CA LEU A 43 5.05 -9.64 11.40
C LEU A 43 6.38 -10.37 11.29
N LYS A 44 6.52 -11.26 10.30
CA LYS A 44 7.81 -11.90 10.01
C LYS A 44 8.86 -10.84 9.66
N ILE A 45 8.55 -9.93 8.75
CA ILE A 45 9.46 -8.82 8.37
C ILE A 45 9.81 -7.97 9.58
N PHE A 46 8.81 -7.63 10.41
CA PHE A 46 8.97 -6.82 11.61
C PHE A 46 9.93 -7.48 12.61
N ASN A 47 9.75 -8.78 12.89
CA ASN A 47 10.51 -9.52 13.90
C ASN A 47 11.86 -10.05 13.43
N THR A 48 12.08 -10.21 12.12
CA THR A 48 13.34 -10.70 11.58
C THR A 48 14.50 -9.74 11.91
N LYS A 49 15.61 -10.28 12.43
CA LYS A 49 16.81 -9.51 12.80
C LYS A 49 17.74 -9.32 11.59
N VAL A 50 17.33 -8.47 10.66
CA VAL A 50 18.14 -8.03 9.52
C VAL A 50 18.30 -6.52 9.55
N ASP A 51 19.23 -6.02 8.75
CA ASP A 51 19.50 -4.59 8.65
C ASP A 51 18.32 -3.82 8.04
N GLU A 52 18.39 -2.49 8.13
CA GLU A 52 17.34 -1.61 7.63
C GLU A 52 17.13 -1.77 6.11
N LYS A 53 18.22 -1.92 5.35
CA LYS A 53 18.16 -2.05 3.89
C LYS A 53 17.39 -3.29 3.49
N GLU A 54 17.70 -4.43 4.10
CA GLU A 54 17.00 -5.68 3.86
C GLU A 54 15.53 -5.61 4.31
N LYS A 55 15.24 -5.01 5.46
CA LYS A 55 13.83 -4.78 5.87
C LYS A 55 13.07 -3.94 4.85
N LYS A 56 13.67 -2.87 4.31
CA LYS A 56 13.04 -2.04 3.28
C LYS A 56 12.73 -2.84 2.02
N ILE A 57 13.65 -3.68 1.57
CA ILE A 57 13.43 -4.58 0.43
C ILE A 57 12.25 -5.51 0.71
N GLN A 58 12.21 -6.14 1.88
CA GLN A 58 11.12 -7.05 2.25
C GLN A 58 9.75 -6.33 2.33
N LEU A 59 9.72 -5.09 2.82
CA LEU A 59 8.52 -4.26 2.80
C LEU A 59 8.08 -3.94 1.36
N LEU A 60 9.01 -3.64 0.45
CA LEU A 60 8.69 -3.43 -0.97
C LEU A 60 8.15 -4.71 -1.63
N MET A 61 8.66 -5.88 -1.27
CA MET A 61 8.11 -7.17 -1.73
C MET A 61 6.67 -7.38 -1.21
N LEU A 62 6.40 -7.03 0.05
CA LEU A 62 5.05 -7.09 0.61
C LEU A 62 4.09 -6.15 -0.14
N LYS A 63 4.55 -4.94 -0.49
CA LYS A 63 3.81 -3.99 -1.32
C LYS A 63 3.49 -4.58 -2.69
N ALA A 64 4.46 -5.15 -3.39
CA ALA A 64 4.26 -5.77 -4.70
C ALA A 64 3.26 -6.94 -4.64
N ASN A 65 3.28 -7.74 -3.57
CA ASN A 65 2.30 -8.80 -3.34
C ASN A 65 0.86 -8.24 -3.21
N ALA A 66 0.69 -7.11 -2.53
CA ALA A 66 -0.61 -6.44 -2.44
C ALA A 66 -1.08 -5.88 -3.79
N GLU A 67 -0.16 -5.34 -4.61
CA GLU A 67 -0.48 -4.89 -5.97
C GLU A 67 -0.94 -6.04 -6.87
N TYR A 68 -0.23 -7.18 -6.82
CA TYR A 68 -0.62 -8.39 -7.54
C TYR A 68 -1.98 -8.92 -7.07
N SER A 69 -2.18 -8.99 -5.75
CA SER A 69 -3.44 -9.45 -5.15
C SER A 69 -4.62 -8.54 -5.50
N ALA A 70 -4.41 -7.22 -5.56
CA ALA A 70 -5.45 -6.27 -5.95
C ALA A 70 -5.85 -6.40 -7.42
N LYS A 71 -4.91 -6.68 -8.34
CA LYS A 71 -5.27 -6.96 -9.74
C LYS A 71 -6.18 -8.19 -9.89
N ARG A 72 -5.92 -9.23 -9.09
CA ARG A 72 -6.66 -10.50 -9.15
C ARG A 72 -7.97 -10.51 -8.37
N LEU A 73 -7.99 -9.89 -7.19
CA LEU A 73 -9.10 -9.93 -6.23
C LEU A 73 -9.84 -8.60 -6.12
N HIS A 74 -9.41 -7.60 -6.87
CA HIS A 74 -9.98 -6.27 -6.87
C HIS A 74 -10.01 -5.59 -5.48
N THR A 75 -8.95 -5.75 -4.70
CA THR A 75 -8.81 -5.21 -3.32
C THR A 75 -8.04 -3.89 -3.27
N ASN A 76 -8.38 -2.96 -4.18
CA ASN A 76 -7.64 -1.72 -4.44
C ASN A 76 -7.44 -0.83 -3.20
N ARG A 77 -8.46 -0.70 -2.33
CA ARG A 77 -8.35 0.09 -1.09
C ARG A 77 -7.35 -0.51 -0.10
N PHE A 78 -7.30 -1.83 0.00
CA PHE A 78 -6.31 -2.48 0.86
C PHE A 78 -4.90 -2.28 0.31
N ARG A 79 -4.72 -2.45 -1.00
CA ARG A 79 -3.46 -2.14 -1.69
C ARG A 79 -3.03 -0.70 -1.40
N GLU A 80 -3.92 0.28 -1.52
CA GLU A 80 -3.60 1.69 -1.24
C GLU A 80 -3.20 1.92 0.21
N PHE A 81 -3.95 1.37 1.17
CA PHE A 81 -3.58 1.42 2.58
C PHE A 81 -2.16 0.88 2.81
N LEU A 82 -1.88 -0.31 2.29
CA LEU A 82 -0.61 -0.99 2.52
C LEU A 82 0.54 -0.24 1.84
N SER A 83 0.36 0.16 0.58
CA SER A 83 1.34 0.95 -0.18
C SER A 83 1.67 2.27 0.51
N ASN A 84 0.67 3.00 1.01
CA ASN A 84 0.88 4.27 1.70
C ASN A 84 1.69 4.07 2.98
N ARG A 85 1.35 3.06 3.79
CA ARG A 85 2.08 2.76 5.03
C ARG A 85 3.52 2.32 4.76
N ILE A 86 3.74 1.47 3.76
CA ILE A 86 5.08 1.00 3.40
C ILE A 86 5.93 2.15 2.85
N ASN A 87 5.40 2.96 1.94
CA ASN A 87 6.14 4.10 1.39
C ASN A 87 6.58 5.08 2.49
N LEU A 88 5.71 5.35 3.48
CA LEU A 88 6.04 6.19 4.62
C LEU A 88 7.21 5.64 5.44
N VAL A 89 7.24 4.33 5.69
CA VAL A 89 8.33 3.67 6.44
C VAL A 89 9.64 3.67 5.64
N VAL A 90 9.57 3.28 4.37
CA VAL A 90 10.76 3.14 3.50
C VAL A 90 11.46 4.48 3.24
N ALA A 91 10.73 5.60 3.28
CA ALA A 91 11.28 6.95 3.15
C ALA A 91 12.10 7.39 4.38
N GLN A 92 11.97 6.72 5.53
CA GLN A 92 12.71 7.07 6.75
C GLN A 92 14.04 6.32 6.84
N ASN A 93 14.94 6.78 7.72
CA ASN A 93 16.19 6.11 8.06
C ASN A 93 16.44 6.10 9.57
N GLY A 94 17.26 5.17 10.07
CA GLY A 94 17.73 5.13 11.45
C GLY A 94 16.60 4.98 12.47
N ASP A 95 16.58 5.82 13.49
CA ASP A 95 15.56 5.73 14.55
C ASP A 95 14.16 6.12 14.07
N SER A 96 14.06 7.05 13.11
CA SER A 96 12.79 7.38 12.45
C SER A 96 12.22 6.16 11.72
N PHE A 97 13.06 5.38 11.03
CA PHE A 97 12.63 4.13 10.40
C PHE A 97 12.01 3.16 11.43
N LYS A 98 12.68 2.96 12.57
CA LYS A 98 12.17 2.09 13.65
C LYS A 98 10.83 2.59 14.19
N ALA A 99 10.70 3.89 14.43
CA ALA A 99 9.47 4.50 14.94
C ALA A 99 8.30 4.32 13.96
N TYR A 100 8.51 4.60 12.68
CA TYR A 100 7.49 4.45 11.64
C TYR A 100 7.12 2.98 11.42
N LEU A 101 8.10 2.07 11.44
CA LEU A 101 7.84 0.63 11.34
C LEU A 101 6.99 0.14 12.51
N ARG A 102 7.23 0.64 13.73
CA ARG A 102 6.43 0.33 14.92
C ARG A 102 5.02 0.92 14.83
N ALA A 103 4.88 2.15 14.34
CA ALA A 103 3.56 2.76 14.09
C ALA A 103 2.78 1.98 13.03
N PHE A 104 3.44 1.51 11.97
CA PHE A 104 2.80 0.65 10.98
C PHE A 104 2.30 -0.67 11.59
N LYS A 105 3.10 -1.31 12.47
CA LYS A 105 2.65 -2.50 13.20
C LYS A 105 1.35 -2.25 13.97
N LEU A 106 1.28 -1.17 14.74
CA LEU A 106 0.07 -0.83 15.51
C LEU A 106 -1.15 -0.59 14.61
N HIS A 107 -0.96 0.11 13.48
CA HIS A 107 -2.05 0.32 12.51
C HIS A 107 -2.54 -1.00 11.89
N PHE A 108 -1.62 -1.92 11.57
CA PHE A 108 -1.99 -3.20 10.99
C PHE A 108 -2.69 -4.10 12.03
N GLU A 109 -2.21 -4.10 13.27
CA GLU A 109 -2.86 -4.77 14.40
C GLU A 109 -4.29 -4.30 14.61
N ALA A 110 -4.50 -2.97 14.62
CA ALA A 110 -5.84 -2.39 14.71
C ALA A 110 -6.74 -2.84 13.54
N LEU A 111 -6.22 -2.82 12.31
CA LEU A 111 -6.98 -3.25 11.13
C LEU A 111 -7.46 -4.71 11.24
N VAL A 112 -6.60 -5.60 11.74
CA VAL A 112 -6.95 -7.01 11.95
C VAL A 112 -7.92 -7.17 13.12
N ALA A 113 -7.71 -6.45 14.22
CA ALA A 113 -8.53 -6.55 15.43
C ALA A 113 -9.98 -6.06 15.24
N TYR A 114 -10.15 -4.97 14.49
CA TYR A 114 -11.46 -4.39 14.17
C TYR A 114 -12.12 -5.02 12.94
N TYR A 115 -11.49 -6.03 12.32
CA TYR A 115 -12.11 -6.72 11.20
C TYR A 115 -13.38 -7.46 11.68
N PRO A 116 -14.55 -7.27 11.03
CA PRO A 116 -15.80 -7.88 11.47
C PRO A 116 -15.69 -9.40 11.56
N LYS A 117 -15.98 -9.95 12.74
CA LYS A 117 -16.12 -11.39 12.97
C LYS A 117 -17.55 -11.75 12.58
N ASN A 118 -17.75 -12.06 11.30
CA ASN A 118 -18.98 -12.72 10.87
C ASN A 118 -18.90 -14.21 11.25
#